data_AF-A0A8J7P0K6-F1
#
_entry.id   AF-A0A8J7P0K6-F1
#
_cell.length_a   1.000
_cell.length_b   1.000
_cell.length_c   1.000
_cell.angle_alpha   90.00
_cell.angle_beta   90.00
_cell.angle_gamma   90.00
#
_symmetry.space_group_name_H-M   'P 1'
#
loop_
_entity.id
_entity.type
_entity.pdbx_description
1 polymer ?
#
loop_
_entity_poly.entity_id
_entity_poly.type
_entity_poly.pdbx_seq_one_letter_code
_entity_poly.pdbx_strand_id
1 'polypeptide(L)'
;MGKNASLRIAKAGKPYTIFEKPYLPLAKELTRIMCGEKAAKQLDLLPPLKDTATHRIIDMADDIKSMLIECVKMSRYFLFCKLLPTGTTGEHIFQLLNEFIEKNGIDWIKCVRVCTDGARAMTSRHSGVVARMREVAPE
;
A
#
# COMPACT_ATOMS: atom_id res chain seq x y z
N MET A 1 22.82 -4.64 18.64
CA MET A 1 23.26 -3.77 17.52
C MET A 1 22.23 -3.53 16.41
N GLY A 2 21.19 -4.37 16.22
CA GLY A 2 20.28 -4.25 15.05
C GLY A 2 19.27 -3.09 15.03
N LYS A 3 18.86 -2.54 16.17
CA LYS A 3 17.78 -1.51 16.24
C LYS A 3 18.12 -0.21 15.47
N ASN A 4 19.39 0.20 15.47
CA ASN A 4 19.82 1.46 14.85
C ASN A 4 19.97 1.37 13.32
N ALA A 5 20.24 0.18 12.77
CA ALA A 5 20.34 -0.02 11.33
C ALA A 5 18.95 0.04 10.68
N SER A 6 17.95 -0.64 11.26
CA SER A 6 16.57 -0.65 10.76
C SER A 6 15.96 0.76 10.71
N LEU A 7 16.18 1.59 11.74
CA LEU A 7 15.67 2.96 11.78
C LEU A 7 16.28 3.84 10.68
N ARG A 8 17.57 3.69 10.39
CA ARG A 8 18.25 4.48 9.33
C ARG A 8 17.80 4.06 7.93
N ILE A 9 17.54 2.76 7.72
CA ILE A 9 16.98 2.24 6.46
C ILE A 9 15.59 2.81 6.22
N ALA A 10 14.72 2.75 7.23
CA ALA A 10 13.36 3.26 7.17
C ALA A 10 13.34 4.77 6.87
N LYS A 11 14.16 5.56 7.58
CA LYS A 11 14.30 7.01 7.33
C LYS A 11 14.86 7.34 5.94
N ALA A 12 15.62 6.43 5.32
CA ALA A 12 16.19 6.62 3.99
C ALA A 12 15.29 6.09 2.85
N GLY A 13 14.13 5.48 3.15
CA GLY A 13 13.23 4.91 2.14
C GLY A 13 13.83 3.77 1.31
N LYS A 14 14.89 3.13 1.81
CA LYS A 14 15.67 2.12 1.09
C LYS A 14 15.09 0.73 1.37
N PRO A 15 14.91 -0.16 0.37
CA PRO A 15 14.47 -1.53 0.64
C PRO A 15 15.49 -2.28 1.52
N TYR A 16 15.00 -3.07 2.48
CA TYR A 16 15.83 -3.77 3.47
C TYR A 16 16.82 -4.78 2.82
N THR A 17 16.52 -5.21 1.59
CA THR A 17 17.38 -6.07 0.75
C THR A 17 18.73 -5.44 0.41
N ILE A 18 18.87 -4.12 0.60
CA ILE A 18 20.14 -3.40 0.44
C ILE A 18 21.16 -3.83 1.49
N PHE A 19 20.78 -4.31 2.67
CA PHE A 19 21.79 -4.75 3.65
C PHE A 19 22.45 -6.07 3.25
N GLU A 20 21.71 -6.97 2.62
CA GLU A 20 22.21 -8.31 2.27
C GLU A 20 22.95 -8.35 0.94
N LYS A 21 22.51 -7.59 -0.07
CA LYS A 21 23.08 -7.68 -1.43
C LYS A 21 24.38 -6.86 -1.61
N PRO A 22 24.41 -5.54 -1.34
CA PRO A 22 25.64 -4.74 -1.48
C PRO A 22 26.52 -4.64 -0.23
N TYR A 23 25.97 -4.60 0.99
CA TYR A 23 26.80 -4.30 2.18
C TYR A 23 27.49 -5.52 2.80
N LEU A 24 26.87 -6.71 2.75
CA LEU A 24 27.47 -7.92 3.31
C LEU A 24 28.74 -8.37 2.57
N PRO A 25 28.80 -8.39 1.22
CA PRO A 25 30.04 -8.69 0.50
C PRO A 25 31.15 -7.66 0.77
N LEU A 26 30.79 -6.38 0.85
CA LEU A 26 31.73 -5.31 1.15
C LEU A 26 32.29 -5.40 2.58
N ALA A 27 31.45 -5.73 3.56
CA ALA A 27 31.87 -5.93 4.95
C ALA A 27 32.80 -7.14 5.10
N LYS A 28 32.55 -8.23 4.36
CA LYS A 28 33.44 -9.40 4.32
C LYS A 28 34.79 -9.05 3.72
N GLU A 29 34.81 -8.30 2.62
CA GLU A 29 36.05 -7.89 1.96
C GLU A 29 36.91 -7.00 2.87
N LEU A 30 36.29 -6.01 3.52
CA LEU A 30 36.98 -5.14 4.49
C LEU A 30 37.49 -5.92 5.71
N THR A 31 36.70 -6.86 6.23
CA THR A 31 37.10 -7.69 7.38
C THR A 31 38.23 -8.66 7.00
N ARG A 32 38.22 -9.18 5.77
CA ARG A 32 39.29 -10.00 5.21
C ARG A 32 40.60 -9.22 5.14
N ILE A 33 40.57 -8.00 4.60
CA ILE A 33 41.74 -7.13 4.46
C ILE A 33 42.28 -6.72 5.85
N MET A 34 41.41 -6.30 6.77
CA MET A 34 41.86 -5.75 8.06
C MET A 34 42.15 -6.81 9.13
N CYS A 35 41.36 -7.87 9.19
CA CYS A 35 41.35 -8.84 10.30
C CYS A 35 41.69 -10.27 9.86
N GLY A 36 41.94 -10.48 8.56
CA GLY A 36 42.30 -11.77 7.98
C GLY A 36 41.11 -12.70 7.72
N GLU A 37 41.40 -13.76 6.96
CA GLU A 37 40.41 -14.70 6.41
C GLU A 37 39.57 -15.39 7.49
N LYS A 38 40.17 -15.70 8.65
CA LYS A 38 39.49 -16.38 9.76
C LYS A 38 38.37 -15.52 10.34
N ALA A 39 38.59 -14.21 10.47
CA ALA A 39 37.58 -13.28 10.95
C ALA A 39 36.50 -13.02 9.89
N ALA A 40 36.88 -12.96 8.61
CA ALA A 40 35.92 -12.82 7.51
C ALA A 40 34.95 -14.01 7.43
N LYS A 41 35.43 -15.25 7.63
CA LYS A 41 34.58 -16.46 7.68
C LYS A 41 33.60 -16.48 8.85
N GLN A 42 33.84 -15.73 9.92
CA GLN A 42 32.86 -15.59 11.01
C GLN A 42 31.65 -14.74 10.59
N LEU A 43 31.76 -13.90 9.55
CA LEU A 43 30.59 -13.21 8.98
C LEU A 43 29.65 -14.16 8.23
N ASP A 44 30.11 -15.34 7.79
CA ASP A 44 29.24 -16.37 7.20
C ASP A 44 28.34 -17.04 8.24
N LEU A 45 28.73 -17.00 9.52
CA LEU A 45 27.97 -17.54 10.64
C LEU A 45 26.92 -16.55 11.19
N LEU A 46 26.91 -15.30 10.70
CA LEU A 46 25.86 -14.36 11.07
C LEU A 46 24.52 -14.88 10.53
N PRO A 47 23.50 -15.06 11.39
CA PRO A 47 22.19 -15.47 10.93
C PRO A 47 21.66 -14.43 9.92
N PRO A 48 20.92 -14.87 8.89
CA PRO A 48 20.29 -13.96 7.95
C PRO A 48 19.44 -12.93 8.71
N LEU A 49 19.64 -11.64 8.42
CA LEU A 49 18.79 -10.58 8.97
C LEU A 49 17.35 -10.66 8.41
N LYS A 50 17.13 -11.55 7.43
CA LYS A 50 15.84 -11.85 6.80
C LYS A 50 14.73 -12.01 7.81
N ASP A 51 14.85 -12.89 8.80
CA ASP A 51 13.63 -13.35 9.46
C ASP A 51 13.09 -12.32 10.46
N THR A 52 13.97 -11.69 11.24
CA THR A 52 13.55 -10.70 12.24
C THR A 52 13.26 -9.31 11.67
N ALA A 53 14.04 -8.85 10.68
CA ALA A 53 13.79 -7.53 10.08
C ALA A 53 12.60 -7.55 9.12
N THR A 54 12.39 -8.65 8.39
CA THR A 54 11.21 -8.81 7.53
C THR A 54 9.95 -8.89 8.38
N HIS A 55 9.95 -9.69 9.46
CA HIS A 55 8.79 -9.78 10.35
C HIS A 55 8.42 -8.42 10.93
N ARG A 56 9.41 -7.65 11.42
CA ARG A 56 9.14 -6.30 11.98
C ARG A 56 8.65 -5.31 10.93
N ILE A 57 9.10 -5.40 9.68
CA ILE A 57 8.59 -4.55 8.59
C ILE A 57 7.15 -4.92 8.26
N ILE A 58 6.83 -6.21 8.21
CA ILE A 58 5.46 -6.70 7.99
C ILE A 58 4.56 -6.24 9.14
N ASP A 59 4.96 -6.47 10.39
CA ASP A 59 4.20 -6.05 11.58
C ASP A 59 3.93 -4.54 11.58
N MET A 60 4.96 -3.72 11.29
CA MET A 60 4.78 -2.26 11.22
C MET A 60 3.88 -1.86 10.04
N ALA A 61 3.97 -2.54 8.91
CA ALA A 61 3.10 -2.26 7.76
C ALA A 61 1.63 -2.61 8.07
N ASP A 62 1.40 -3.74 8.73
CA ASP A 62 0.07 -4.18 9.15
C ASP A 62 -0.51 -3.27 10.26
N ASP A 63 0.31 -2.80 11.18
CA ASP A 63 -0.08 -1.82 12.21
C ASP A 63 -0.48 -0.48 11.58
N ILE A 64 0.36 0.07 10.70
CA ILE A 64 0.04 1.31 9.95
C ILE A 64 -1.24 1.15 9.14
N LYS A 65 -1.41 0.02 8.47
CA LYS A 65 -2.62 -0.29 7.70
C LYS A 65 -3.85 -0.36 8.62
N SER A 66 -3.73 -1.00 9.78
CA SER A 66 -4.83 -1.13 10.74
C SER A 66 -5.25 0.23 11.29
N MET A 67 -4.28 1.05 11.69
CA MET A 67 -4.50 2.42 12.16
C MET A 67 -5.20 3.27 11.08
N LEU A 68 -4.74 3.18 9.83
CA LEU A 68 -5.38 3.90 8.72
C LEU A 68 -6.83 3.46 8.51
N ILE A 69 -7.10 2.14 8.52
CA ILE A 69 -8.46 1.60 8.38
C ILE A 69 -9.36 2.10 9.50
N GLU A 70 -8.88 2.13 10.74
CA GLU A 70 -9.63 2.63 11.89
C GLU A 70 -9.95 4.12 11.74
N CYS A 71 -8.96 4.95 11.40
CA CYS A 71 -9.18 6.38 11.14
C CYS A 71 -10.21 6.61 10.03
N VAL A 72 -10.12 5.84 8.94
CA VAL A 72 -11.06 5.94 7.81
C VAL A 72 -12.47 5.51 8.22
N LYS A 73 -12.62 4.43 8.99
CA LYS A 73 -13.93 3.96 9.49
C LYS A 73 -14.60 4.95 10.44
N MET A 74 -13.83 5.71 11.22
CA MET A 74 -14.36 6.73 12.11
C MET A 74 -14.72 8.05 11.39
N SER A 75 -14.30 8.21 10.13
CA SER A 75 -14.56 9.43 9.37
C SER A 75 -16.01 9.50 8.89
N ARG A 76 -16.67 10.61 9.21
CA ARG A 76 -18.02 10.92 8.67
C ARG A 76 -18.00 11.34 7.20
N TYR A 77 -16.82 11.59 6.64
CA TYR A 77 -16.65 12.07 5.27
C TYR A 77 -16.24 10.97 4.29
N PHE A 78 -16.01 9.76 4.79
CA PHE A 78 -15.56 8.64 3.98
C PHE A 78 -16.64 7.58 3.86
N LEU A 79 -17.06 7.25 2.64
CA LEU A 79 -18.07 6.21 2.41
C LEU A 79 -17.41 4.83 2.30
N PHE A 80 -16.50 4.62 1.34
CA PHE A 80 -15.81 3.35 1.17
C PHE A 80 -14.54 3.47 0.31
N CYS A 81 -13.68 2.44 0.41
CA CYS A 81 -12.52 2.21 -0.44
C CYS A 81 -12.54 0.74 -0.87
N LYS A 82 -12.67 0.46 -2.18
CA LYS A 82 -12.59 -0.90 -2.71
C LYS A 82 -11.51 -0.99 -3.77
N LEU A 83 -10.79 -2.11 -3.78
CA LEU A 83 -9.88 -2.44 -4.86
C LEU A 83 -10.69 -2.74 -6.12
N LEU A 84 -10.20 -2.33 -7.29
CA LEU A 84 -10.72 -2.70 -8.60
C LEU A 84 -9.91 -3.89 -9.12
N PRO A 85 -10.40 -5.14 -9.02
CA PRO A 85 -9.59 -6.33 -9.31
C PRO A 85 -9.30 -6.55 -10.80
N THR A 86 -10.18 -6.11 -11.69
CA THR A 86 -10.14 -6.50 -13.12
C THR A 86 -10.36 -5.36 -14.10
N GLY A 87 -11.16 -4.35 -13.77
CA GLY A 87 -11.60 -3.32 -14.73
C GLY A 87 -11.52 -1.90 -14.19
N THR A 88 -11.01 -0.99 -15.02
CA THR A 88 -11.06 0.47 -14.82
C THR A 88 -12.13 1.12 -15.70
N THR A 89 -13.14 0.36 -16.17
CA THR A 89 -14.24 0.91 -16.96
C THR A 89 -15.26 1.58 -16.07
N GLY A 90 -15.98 2.58 -16.59
CA GLY A 90 -17.01 3.27 -15.84
C GLY A 90 -18.14 2.35 -15.35
N GLU A 91 -18.39 1.27 -16.09
CA GLU A 91 -19.34 0.22 -15.68
C GLU A 91 -18.92 -0.52 -14.41
N HIS A 92 -17.70 -1.04 -14.36
CA HIS A 92 -17.22 -1.79 -13.20
C HIS A 92 -17.15 -0.90 -11.96
N ILE A 93 -16.70 0.35 -12.14
CA ILE A 93 -16.64 1.32 -11.03
C ILE A 93 -18.06 1.65 -10.55
N PHE A 94 -19.01 1.85 -11.46
CA PHE A 94 -20.41 2.11 -11.11
C PHE A 94 -21.06 0.92 -10.40
N GLN A 95 -20.84 -0.32 -10.85
CA GLN A 95 -21.38 -1.52 -10.20
C GLN A 95 -20.92 -1.63 -8.74
N LEU A 96 -19.64 -1.42 -8.47
CA LEU A 96 -19.11 -1.44 -7.10
C LEU A 96 -19.66 -0.33 -6.21
N LEU A 97 -19.92 0.84 -6.79
CA LEU A 97 -20.59 1.95 -6.13
C LEU A 97 -22.06 1.62 -5.85
N ASN A 98 -22.78 1.08 -6.83
CA ASN A 98 -24.19 0.71 -6.71
C ASN A 98 -24.40 -0.39 -5.66
N GLU A 99 -23.59 -1.44 -5.69
CA GLU A 99 -23.58 -2.49 -4.65
C GLU A 99 -23.41 -1.90 -3.25
N PHE A 100 -22.54 -0.89 -3.10
CA PHE A 100 -22.35 -0.23 -1.82
C PHE A 100 -23.59 0.57 -1.41
N ILE A 101 -24.15 1.37 -2.32
CA ILE A 101 -25.33 2.20 -2.06
C ILE A 101 -26.53 1.32 -1.66
N GLU A 102 -26.83 0.29 -2.43
CA GLU A 102 -27.92 -0.66 -2.17
C GLU A 102 -27.72 -1.40 -0.85
N LYS A 103 -26.52 -1.95 -0.61
CA LYS A 103 -26.21 -2.69 0.63
C LYS A 103 -26.39 -1.84 1.88
N ASN A 104 -26.18 -0.53 1.79
CA ASN A 104 -26.33 0.39 2.91
C ASN A 104 -27.69 1.10 2.94
N GLY A 105 -28.63 0.76 2.03
CA GLY A 105 -29.95 1.39 1.97
C GLY A 105 -29.89 2.89 1.70
N ILE A 106 -28.85 3.35 0.99
CA ILE A 106 -28.69 4.76 0.62
C ILE A 106 -29.54 4.99 -0.64
N ASP A 107 -30.36 6.03 -0.60
CA ASP A 107 -31.12 6.46 -1.77
C ASP A 107 -30.22 7.29 -2.69
N TRP A 108 -30.14 6.87 -3.95
CA TRP A 108 -29.43 7.56 -5.02
C TRP A 108 -29.87 9.02 -5.18
N ILE A 109 -31.11 9.36 -4.88
CA ILE A 109 -31.64 10.75 -4.92
C ILE A 109 -30.87 11.67 -3.95
N LYS A 110 -30.26 11.12 -2.89
CA LYS A 110 -29.42 11.91 -1.97
C LYS A 110 -28.05 12.27 -2.55
N CYS A 111 -27.64 11.65 -3.66
CA CYS A 111 -26.39 11.96 -4.36
C CYS A 111 -26.57 13.12 -5.34
N VAL A 112 -26.65 14.35 -4.81
CA VAL A 112 -26.92 15.57 -5.59
C VAL A 112 -25.76 15.96 -6.53
N ARG A 113 -24.51 15.69 -6.14
CA ARG A 113 -23.34 16.10 -6.93
C ARG A 113 -22.21 15.09 -6.84
N VAL A 114 -21.51 14.92 -7.96
CA VAL A 114 -20.32 14.09 -8.07
C VAL A 114 -19.15 14.90 -8.62
N CYS A 115 -17.99 14.78 -7.97
CA CYS A 115 -16.73 15.31 -8.46
C CYS A 115 -15.82 14.13 -8.78
N THR A 116 -15.31 14.06 -10.01
CA THR A 116 -14.38 13.01 -10.46
C THR A 116 -13.13 13.66 -11.05
N ASP A 117 -12.04 12.90 -11.17
CA ASP A 117 -10.74 13.37 -11.70
C ASP A 117 -10.73 13.62 -13.21
N GLY A 118 -11.87 13.52 -13.88
CA GLY A 118 -11.99 13.73 -15.32
C GLY A 118 -11.55 12.55 -16.18
N ALA A 119 -11.11 11.43 -15.59
CA ALA A 119 -10.73 10.25 -16.36
C ALA A 119 -11.89 9.76 -17.23
N ARG A 120 -11.56 9.22 -18.43
CA ARG A 120 -12.58 8.76 -19.40
C ARG A 120 -13.57 7.77 -18.77
N ALA A 121 -13.10 6.88 -17.90
CA ALA A 121 -13.95 5.94 -17.18
C ALA A 121 -14.99 6.62 -16.28
N MET A 122 -14.70 7.82 -15.78
CA MET A 122 -15.58 8.57 -14.89
C MET A 122 -16.54 9.47 -15.68
N THR A 123 -16.05 10.17 -16.70
CA THR A 123 -16.77 11.30 -17.33
C THR A 123 -17.22 11.09 -18.77
N SER A 124 -16.96 9.94 -19.40
CA SER A 124 -17.41 9.72 -20.78
C SER A 124 -18.93 9.83 -20.90
N ARG A 125 -19.39 10.45 -21.99
CA ARG A 125 -20.80 10.85 -22.20
C ARG A 125 -21.81 9.70 -22.06
N HIS A 126 -21.44 8.50 -22.50
CA HIS A 126 -22.35 7.35 -22.55
C HIS A 126 -21.87 6.14 -21.72
N SER A 127 -20.60 6.10 -21.32
CA SER A 127 -20.03 4.93 -20.65
C SER A 127 -19.37 5.24 -19.30
N GLY A 128 -19.42 6.50 -18.88
CA GLY A 128 -18.74 6.99 -17.69
C GLY A 128 -19.58 6.74 -16.44
N VAL A 129 -18.93 6.65 -15.29
CA VAL A 129 -19.61 6.54 -13.98
C VAL A 129 -20.65 7.65 -13.81
N VAL A 130 -20.31 8.89 -14.16
CA VAL A 130 -21.22 10.05 -14.00
C VAL A 130 -22.45 9.91 -14.91
N ALA A 131 -22.30 9.40 -16.13
CA ALA A 131 -23.43 9.16 -17.02
C ALA A 131 -24.39 8.11 -16.43
N ARG A 132 -23.84 7.02 -15.88
CA ARG A 132 -24.61 5.95 -15.23
C ARG A 132 -25.28 6.41 -13.93
N MET A 133 -24.62 7.25 -13.14
CA MET A 133 -25.21 7.83 -11.92
C MET A 133 -26.46 8.66 -12.25
N ARG A 134 -26.47 9.39 -13.38
CA ARG A 134 -27.64 10.18 -13.80
C ARG A 134 -28.84 9.33 -14.21
N GLU A 135 -28.63 8.07 -14.59
CA GLU A 135 -29.72 7.14 -14.92
C GLU A 135 -30.46 6.69 -13.65
N VAL A 136 -29.74 6.57 -12.52
CA VAL A 136 -30.31 6.13 -11.23
C VAL A 136 -30.65 7.29 -10.28
N ALA A 137 -30.06 8.47 -10.51
CA ALA A 137 -30.31 9.72 -9.81
C ALA A 137 -30.45 10.87 -10.83
N PRO A 138 -31.56 10.93 -11.58
CA PRO A 138 -31.85 12.07 -12.43
C PRO A 138 -32.01 13.35 -11.58
N GLU A 139 -31.53 14.48 -12.11
CA GLU A 139 -31.71 15.81 -11.51
C GLU A 139 -33.18 16.25 -11.47
#